data_AF-A0A267TEJ8-F1
#
_entry.id   AF-A0A267TEJ8-F1
#
_cell.length_a   1.000
_cell.length_b   1.000
_cell.length_c   1.000
_cell.angle_alpha   90.00
_cell.angle_beta   90.00
_cell.angle_gamma   90.00
#
_symmetry.space_group_name_H-M   'P 1'
#
loop_
_entity.id
_entity.type
_entity.pdbx_description
1 polymer ?
#
loop_
_entity_poly.entity_id
_entity_poly.type
_entity_poly.pdbx_seq_one_letter_code
_entity_poly.pdbx_strand_id
1 'polypeptide(L)'
;MSRKHSFILTLSNNVTEKEGVNYLIENHTGFFKIDLSTKKKILDLLQIEHRFLQSFDMIYIPNLVGKEINGDEIETYLEDMILVELKTTKKYLPNNPKGFFFGATENEFNFGEILGDKFRFCFVSLHEKGSSFALLTIE
;
A
#
# COMPACT_ATOMS: atom_id res chain seq x y z
N MET A 1 0.23 -26.98 -15.27
CA MET A 1 0.42 -26.11 -16.45
C MET A 1 -0.25 -24.77 -16.18
N SER A 2 0.52 -23.70 -15.95
CA SER A 2 -0.05 -22.35 -15.82
C SER A 2 -0.43 -21.85 -17.22
N ARG A 3 -1.73 -21.57 -17.43
CA ARG A 3 -2.29 -21.18 -18.74
C ARG A 3 -1.82 -19.76 -19.06
N LYS A 4 -1.34 -19.49 -20.29
CA LYS A 4 -0.83 -18.18 -20.78
C LYS A 4 -1.65 -16.96 -20.30
N HIS A 5 -2.96 -17.10 -20.16
CA HIS A 5 -3.86 -16.07 -19.63
C HIS A 5 -3.53 -15.62 -18.19
N SER A 6 -3.09 -16.53 -17.33
CA SER A 6 -2.68 -16.21 -15.95
C SER A 6 -1.43 -15.32 -15.93
N PHE A 7 -0.46 -15.59 -16.80
CA PHE A 7 0.77 -14.79 -16.90
C PHE A 7 0.49 -13.36 -17.37
N ILE A 8 -0.41 -13.19 -18.35
CA ILE A 8 -0.79 -11.86 -18.86
C ILE A 8 -1.48 -11.04 -17.75
N LEU A 9 -2.37 -11.67 -16.98
CA LEU A 9 -3.06 -11.00 -15.87
C LEU A 9 -2.08 -10.56 -14.78
N THR A 10 -1.13 -11.41 -14.39
CA THR A 10 -0.09 -11.05 -13.41
C THR A 10 0.75 -9.87 -13.90
N LEU A 11 1.17 -9.87 -15.17
CA LEU A 11 1.93 -8.74 -15.73
C LEU A 11 1.11 -7.44 -15.72
N SER A 12 -0.16 -7.50 -16.12
CA SER A 12 -1.05 -6.33 -16.12
C SER A 12 -1.30 -5.79 -14.71
N ASN A 13 -1.43 -6.67 -13.72
CA ASN A 13 -1.61 -6.28 -12.32
C ASN A 13 -0.36 -5.57 -11.80
N ASN A 14 0.82 -6.13 -12.03
CA ASN A 14 2.09 -5.53 -11.61
C ASN A 14 2.31 -4.13 -12.23
N VAL A 15 1.89 -3.93 -13.48
CA VAL A 15 1.94 -2.61 -14.13
C VAL A 15 0.97 -1.64 -13.46
N THR A 16 -0.27 -2.06 -13.20
CA THR A 16 -1.29 -1.21 -12.57
C THR A 16 -0.93 -0.83 -11.14
N GLU A 17 -0.35 -1.77 -10.39
CA GLU A 17 0.15 -1.54 -9.03
C GLU A 17 1.28 -0.50 -9.02
N LYS A 18 2.26 -0.66 -9.93
CA LYS A 18 3.35 0.31 -10.09
C LYS A 18 2.83 1.71 -10.44
N GLU A 19 1.84 1.79 -11.32
CA GLU A 19 1.20 3.07 -11.66
C GLU A 19 0.44 3.67 -10.46
N GLY A 20 -0.15 2.84 -9.59
CA GLY A 20 -0.80 3.29 -8.36
C GLY A 20 0.19 3.87 -7.36
N VAL A 21 1.33 3.20 -7.17
CA VAL A 21 2.44 3.71 -6.35
C VAL A 21 2.91 5.07 -6.87
N ASN A 22 3.16 5.18 -8.18
CA ASN A 22 3.61 6.44 -8.78
C ASN A 22 2.55 7.55 -8.61
N TYR A 23 1.27 7.24 -8.86
CA TYR A 23 0.19 8.20 -8.65
C TYR A 23 0.17 8.74 -7.22
N LEU A 24 0.32 7.88 -6.21
CA LEU A 24 0.35 8.32 -4.82
C LEU A 24 1.55 9.23 -4.54
N ILE A 25 2.76 8.83 -4.93
CA ILE A 25 3.99 9.59 -4.66
C ILE A 25 4.01 10.94 -5.39
N GLU A 26 3.55 10.98 -6.64
CA GLU A 26 3.62 12.17 -7.48
C GLU A 26 2.54 13.21 -7.15
N ASN A 27 1.39 12.77 -6.62
CA ASN A 27 0.21 13.63 -6.45
C ASN A 27 -0.18 13.86 -4.98
N HIS A 28 0.31 13.04 -4.05
CA HIS A 28 -0.08 13.09 -2.64
C HIS A 28 1.15 13.04 -1.75
N THR A 29 1.17 13.89 -0.73
CA THR A 29 2.29 13.92 0.22
C THR A 29 2.15 12.87 1.32
N GLY A 30 3.29 12.48 1.91
CA GLY A 30 3.34 11.55 3.03
C GLY A 30 3.34 10.07 2.63
N PHE A 31 3.15 9.75 1.35
CA PHE A 31 3.33 8.38 0.84
C PHE A 31 4.78 8.15 0.43
N PHE A 32 5.35 7.05 0.91
CA PHE A 32 6.72 6.67 0.57
C PHE A 32 6.76 5.21 0.12
N LYS A 33 7.43 4.99 -1.01
CA LYS A 33 7.82 3.64 -1.42
C LYS A 33 9.02 3.20 -0.60
N ILE A 34 8.98 1.95 -0.15
CA ILE A 34 10.02 1.34 0.65
C ILE A 34 10.58 0.11 -0.06
N ASP A 35 11.86 -0.17 0.16
CA ASP A 35 12.50 -1.38 -0.34
C ASP A 35 12.42 -2.53 0.68
N LEU A 36 12.91 -3.71 0.29
CA LEU A 36 12.87 -4.90 1.13
C LEU A 36 13.72 -4.74 2.42
N SER A 37 14.85 -4.05 2.32
CA SER A 37 15.72 -3.74 3.46
C SER A 37 14.94 -2.95 4.51
N THR A 38 14.27 -1.90 4.06
CA THR A 38 13.43 -1.02 4.86
C THR A 38 12.24 -1.76 5.47
N LYS A 39 11.55 -2.61 4.70
CA LYS A 39 10.44 -3.43 5.23
C LYS A 39 10.90 -4.31 6.40
N LYS A 40 12.06 -4.97 6.29
CA LYS A 40 12.63 -5.78 7.38
C LYS A 40 12.91 -4.94 8.61
N LYS A 41 13.59 -3.80 8.42
CA LYS A 41 13.90 -2.86 9.51
C LYS A 41 12.63 -2.40 10.24
N ILE A 42 11.57 -2.04 9.50
CA ILE A 42 10.28 -1.65 10.09
C ILE A 42 9.69 -2.78 10.94
N LEU A 43 9.66 -4.02 10.42
CA LEU A 43 9.12 -5.15 11.17
C LEU A 43 9.94 -5.45 12.43
N ASP A 44 11.28 -5.36 12.35
CA ASP A 44 12.16 -5.52 13.52
C ASP A 44 11.88 -4.47 14.60
N LEU A 45 11.74 -3.20 14.20
CA LEU A 45 11.43 -2.08 15.10
C LEU A 45 10.06 -2.22 15.76
N LEU A 46 9.07 -2.73 15.02
CA LEU A 46 7.72 -3.00 15.53
C LEU A 46 7.63 -4.33 16.30
N GLN A 47 8.71 -5.11 16.35
CA GLN A 47 8.75 -6.45 16.96
C GLN A 47 7.73 -7.42 16.33
N ILE A 48 7.54 -7.33 15.01
CA ILE A 48 6.62 -8.17 14.24
C ILE A 48 7.40 -9.21 13.43
N GLU A 49 6.83 -10.42 13.33
CA GLU A 49 7.41 -11.51 12.55
C GLU A 49 7.59 -11.16 11.05
N HIS A 50 8.71 -11.59 10.47
CA HIS A 50 9.03 -11.35 9.05
C HIS A 50 8.12 -12.08 8.07
N ARG A 51 7.23 -12.97 8.53
CA ARG A 51 6.19 -13.58 7.68
C ARG A 51 5.25 -12.54 7.06
N PHE A 52 5.18 -11.34 7.65
CA PHE A 52 4.36 -10.22 7.18
C PHE A 52 5.08 -9.29 6.19
N LEU A 53 6.28 -9.64 5.70
CA LEU A 53 7.05 -8.84 4.73
C LEU A 53 6.29 -8.51 3.43
N GLN A 54 5.29 -9.32 3.08
CA GLN A 54 4.45 -9.14 1.88
C GLN A 54 3.06 -8.56 2.19
N SER A 55 2.77 -8.19 3.45
CA SER A 55 1.44 -7.72 3.86
C SER A 55 1.25 -6.21 3.72
N PHE A 56 2.24 -5.49 3.21
CA PHE A 56 2.18 -4.05 2.96
C PHE A 56 3.17 -3.66 1.87
N ASP A 57 2.87 -2.61 1.13
CA ASP A 57 3.63 -2.14 -0.03
C ASP A 57 4.38 -0.84 0.23
N MET A 58 3.78 0.04 1.03
CA MET A 58 4.22 1.42 1.24
C MET A 58 4.07 1.83 2.71
N ILE A 59 4.64 2.97 3.06
CA ILE A 59 4.35 3.67 4.31
C ILE A 59 3.64 4.99 4.01
N TYR A 60 2.77 5.40 4.91
CA TYR A 60 2.08 6.67 4.90
C TYR A 60 2.31 7.38 6.24
N ILE A 61 2.83 8.61 6.19
CA ILE A 61 3.04 9.45 7.36
C ILE A 61 2.31 10.78 7.12
N PRO A 62 1.10 10.95 7.68
CA PRO A 62 0.23 12.10 7.39
C PRO A 62 0.90 13.46 7.61
N ASN A 63 1.78 13.56 8.60
CA ASN A 63 2.41 14.80 9.03
C ASN A 63 3.62 15.21 8.17
N LEU A 64 4.06 14.37 7.24
CA LEU A 64 5.21 14.65 6.35
C LEU A 64 4.75 15.15 4.99
N VAL A 65 4.28 16.39 4.97
CA VAL A 65 3.96 17.11 3.74
C VAL A 65 5.26 17.65 3.12
N GLY A 66 5.64 17.16 1.93
CA GLY A 66 6.72 17.73 1.12
C GLY A 66 8.17 17.43 1.57
N LYS A 67 8.40 16.36 2.34
CA LYS A 67 9.74 15.87 2.68
C LYS A 67 9.97 14.49 2.08
N GLU A 68 11.17 14.23 1.57
CA GLU A 68 11.63 12.89 1.21
C GLU A 68 12.21 12.22 2.45
N ILE A 69 11.77 11.00 2.78
CA ILE A 69 12.37 10.20 3.85
C ILE A 69 13.45 9.32 3.23
N ASN A 70 14.66 9.41 3.75
CA ASN A 70 15.68 8.40 3.54
C ASN A 70 15.51 7.28 4.59
N GLY A 71 15.77 6.02 4.21
CA GLY A 71 15.52 4.85 5.07
C GLY A 71 16.20 4.88 6.45
N ASP A 72 17.22 5.72 6.63
CA ASP A 72 17.92 5.93 7.89
C ASP A 72 17.07 6.68 8.93
N GLU A 73 16.10 7.50 8.51
CA GLU A 73 15.30 8.35 9.41
C GLU A 73 13.98 7.70 9.87
N ILE A 74 13.70 6.47 9.44
CA ILE A 74 12.42 5.77 9.67
C ILE A 74 12.05 5.62 11.14
N GLU A 75 13.04 5.42 12.01
CA GLU A 75 12.84 5.29 13.45
C GLU A 75 12.19 6.55 14.05
N THR A 76 12.54 7.73 13.52
CA THR A 76 12.01 9.03 13.97
C THR A 76 10.50 9.13 13.79
N TYR A 77 9.95 8.44 12.79
CA TYR A 77 8.55 8.57 12.38
C TYR A 77 7.72 7.32 12.71
N LEU A 78 8.28 6.36 13.46
CA LEU A 78 7.63 5.07 13.75
C LEU A 78 6.29 5.21 14.47
N GLU A 79 6.14 6.25 15.29
CA GLU A 79 4.88 6.52 16.01
C GLU A 79 3.76 6.94 15.06
N ASP A 80 4.06 7.85 14.13
CA ASP A 80 3.12 8.43 13.15
C ASP A 80 2.96 7.59 11.87
N MET A 81 3.76 6.53 11.73
CA MET A 81 3.81 5.70 10.54
C MET A 81 2.59 4.78 10.45
N ILE A 82 1.94 4.81 9.30
CA ILE A 82 0.89 3.89 8.88
C ILE A 82 1.46 3.00 7.78
N LEU A 83 1.40 1.68 7.95
CA LEU A 83 1.75 0.71 6.92
C LEU A 83 0.56 0.54 5.97
N VAL A 84 0.83 0.51 4.68
CA VAL A 84 -0.22 0.55 3.67
C VAL A 84 -0.04 -0.56 2.65
N GLU A 85 -1.11 -1.34 2.47
CA GLU A 85 -1.25 -2.34 1.41
C GLU A 85 -2.05 -1.74 0.25
N LEU A 86 -1.50 -1.76 -0.97
CA LEU A 86 -2.12 -1.12 -2.12
C LEU A 86 -3.06 -2.07 -2.86
N LYS A 87 -4.29 -1.61 -3.09
CA LYS A 87 -5.23 -2.25 -4.02
C LYS A 87 -5.52 -1.28 -5.14
N THR A 88 -5.10 -1.61 -6.37
CA THR A 88 -5.20 -0.70 -7.52
C THR A 88 -6.20 -1.20 -8.56
N THR A 89 -6.94 -0.29 -9.20
CA THR A 89 -7.84 -0.61 -10.30
C THR A 89 -7.83 0.46 -11.39
N LYS A 90 -8.07 0.05 -12.63
CA LYS A 90 -8.32 0.95 -13.76
C LYS A 90 -9.80 1.31 -13.93
N LYS A 91 -10.70 0.78 -13.10
CA LYS A 91 -12.13 1.06 -13.19
C LYS A 91 -12.42 2.49 -12.72
N TYR A 92 -13.29 3.20 -13.43
CA TYR A 92 -13.81 4.50 -12.98
C TYR A 92 -14.70 4.32 -11.75
N LEU A 93 -14.26 4.86 -10.62
CA LEU A 93 -14.99 4.81 -9.34
C LEU A 93 -15.16 6.23 -8.80
N PRO A 94 -16.23 6.96 -9.18
CA PRO A 94 -16.45 8.33 -8.72
C PRO A 94 -16.70 8.43 -7.21
N ASN A 95 -17.08 7.32 -6.57
CA ASN A 95 -17.29 7.20 -5.12
C ASN A 95 -16.33 6.17 -4.50
N ASN A 96 -15.04 6.19 -4.88
CA ASN A 96 -14.01 5.29 -4.36
C ASN A 96 -14.05 5.24 -2.81
N PRO A 97 -14.13 4.06 -2.15
CA PRO A 97 -13.97 2.69 -2.68
C PRO A 97 -15.27 1.93 -2.98
N LYS A 98 -16.43 2.59 -3.08
CA LYS A 98 -17.68 1.90 -3.43
C LYS A 98 -17.60 1.27 -4.82
N GLY A 99 -17.83 -0.04 -4.89
CA GLY A 99 -17.76 -0.81 -6.14
C GLY A 99 -16.36 -1.21 -6.58
N PHE A 100 -15.37 -1.03 -5.70
CA PHE A 100 -14.01 -1.56 -5.81
C PHE A 100 -14.03 -3.06 -5.45
N PHE A 101 -13.58 -3.91 -6.38
CA PHE A 101 -13.38 -5.33 -6.11
C PHE A 101 -11.89 -5.58 -5.87
N PHE A 102 -11.56 -6.19 -4.74
CA PHE A 102 -10.19 -6.50 -4.36
C PHE A 102 -10.09 -7.91 -3.78
N GLY A 103 -8.92 -8.51 -3.91
CA GLY A 103 -8.52 -9.67 -3.13
C GLY A 103 -7.60 -9.21 -2.01
N ALA A 104 -7.72 -9.84 -0.85
CA ALA A 104 -6.79 -9.68 0.24
C ALA A 104 -6.48 -11.06 0.82
N THR A 105 -5.23 -11.27 1.21
CA THR A 105 -4.79 -12.54 1.81
C THR A 105 -5.13 -12.57 3.30
N GLU A 106 -5.27 -13.77 3.86
CA GLU A 106 -5.43 -13.93 5.31
C GLU A 106 -4.27 -13.28 6.08
N ASN A 107 -3.06 -13.31 5.52
CA ASN A 107 -1.89 -12.68 6.13
C ASN A 107 -1.96 -11.15 6.14
N GLU A 108 -2.63 -10.52 5.18
CA GLU A 108 -2.91 -9.06 5.21
C GLU A 108 -3.93 -8.72 6.29
N PHE A 109 -4.99 -9.52 6.43
CA PHE A 109 -5.99 -9.31 7.48
C PHE A 109 -5.39 -9.49 8.88
N ASN A 110 -4.70 -10.60 9.12
CA ASN A 110 -4.01 -10.85 10.39
C ASN A 110 -3.00 -9.74 10.72
N PHE A 111 -2.31 -9.20 9.71
CA PHE A 111 -1.38 -8.10 9.91
C PHE A 111 -2.08 -6.81 10.36
N GLY A 112 -3.22 -6.48 9.74
CA GLY A 112 -3.98 -5.32 10.15
C GLY A 112 -4.66 -5.48 11.51
N GLU A 113 -5.06 -6.69 11.90
CA GLU A 113 -5.54 -6.95 13.27
C GLU A 113 -4.44 -6.72 14.32
N ILE A 114 -3.19 -7.09 14.02
CA ILE A 114 -2.03 -6.85 14.90
C ILE A 114 -1.72 -5.36 15.03
N LEU A 115 -1.78 -4.62 13.92
CA LEU A 115 -1.38 -3.21 13.86
C LEU A 115 -2.50 -2.21 14.19
N GLY A 116 -3.75 -2.63 14.08
CA GLY A 116 -4.93 -1.80 14.29
C GLY A 116 -4.87 -0.50 13.49
N ASP A 117 -4.70 0.62 14.21
CA ASP A 117 -4.66 1.95 13.60
C ASP A 117 -3.43 2.25 12.74
N LYS A 118 -2.39 1.42 12.83
CA LYS A 118 -1.16 1.57 12.04
C LYS A 118 -1.14 0.78 10.74
N PHE A 119 -2.26 0.19 10.33
CA PHE A 119 -2.37 -0.48 9.04
C PHE A 119 -3.61 -0.04 8.26
N ARG A 120 -3.48 0.22 6.96
CA ARG A 120 -4.61 0.58 6.09
C ARG A 120 -4.52 -0.13 4.75
N PHE A 121 -5.66 -0.56 4.23
CA PHE A 121 -5.78 -0.84 2.79
C PHE A 121 -5.93 0.48 2.04
N CYS A 122 -5.09 0.72 1.04
CA CYS A 122 -5.16 1.88 0.16
C CYS A 122 -5.73 1.51 -1.21
N PHE A 123 -6.95 1.95 -1.46
CA PHE A 123 -7.69 1.71 -2.69
C PHE A 123 -7.44 2.82 -3.70
N VAL A 124 -6.70 2.54 -4.76
CA VAL A 124 -6.37 3.50 -5.81
C VAL A 124 -7.17 3.20 -7.08
N SER A 125 -8.00 4.14 -7.50
CA SER A 125 -8.68 4.13 -8.80
C SER A 125 -7.93 5.03 -9.75
N LEU A 126 -7.38 4.46 -10.83
CA LEU A 126 -6.64 5.15 -11.88
C LEU A 126 -7.48 5.17 -13.16
N HIS A 127 -8.16 6.28 -13.42
CA HIS A 127 -9.02 6.39 -14.60
C HIS A 127 -8.93 7.78 -15.22
N GLU A 128 -8.99 7.88 -16.55
CA GLU A 128 -8.89 9.13 -17.32
C GLU A 128 -9.92 10.21 -16.90
N LYS A 129 -11.11 9.78 -16.49
CA LYS A 129 -12.20 10.67 -16.01
C LYS A 129 -12.00 11.18 -14.57
N GLY A 130 -11.01 10.68 -13.86
CA GLY A 130 -10.72 11.05 -12.48
C GLY A 130 -10.06 9.91 -11.73
N SER A 131 -8.84 10.17 -11.24
CA SER A 131 -8.12 9.27 -10.33
C SER A 131 -8.35 9.69 -8.88
N SER A 132 -8.44 8.72 -7.98
CA SER A 132 -8.62 8.96 -6.55
C SER A 132 -8.02 7.84 -5.71
N PHE A 133 -7.82 8.10 -4.42
CA PHE A 133 -7.48 7.06 -3.44
C PHE A 133 -8.41 7.11 -2.21
N ALA A 134 -8.51 6.00 -1.50
CA ALA A 134 -9.19 5.93 -0.21
C ALA A 134 -8.42 4.99 0.73
N LEU A 135 -8.29 5.36 2.00
CA LEU A 135 -7.69 4.53 3.04
C LEU A 135 -8.81 3.92 3.88
N LEU A 136 -8.79 2.60 4.06
CA LEU A 136 -9.73 1.90 4.93
C LEU A 136 -9.01 1.09 6.00
N THR A 137 -9.62 1.06 7.18
CA THR A 137 -9.38 0.12 8.28
C THR A 137 -9.91 -1.26 7.93
N ILE A 138 -9.55 -2.26 8.74
CA ILE A 138 -10.19 -3.58 8.71
C ILE A 138 -11.60 -3.55 9.33
N GLU A 139 -11.85 -2.60 10.25
CA GLU A 139 -13.14 -2.35 10.90
C GLU A 139 -14.04 -1.40 10.12
#